data_AF-A0A314ZSY2-F1
#
_entry.id   AF-A0A314ZSY2-F1
#
_cell.length_a   1.000
_cell.length_b   1.000
_cell.length_c   1.000
_cell.angle_alpha   90.00
_cell.angle_beta   90.00
_cell.angle_gamma   90.00
#
_symmetry.space_group_name_H-M   'P 1'
#
loop_
_entity.id
_entity.type
_entity.pdbx_description
1 polymer ?
#
loop_
_entity_poly.entity_id
_entity_poly.type
_entity_poly.pdbx_seq_one_letter_code
_entity_poly.pdbx_strand_id
1 'polypeptide(L)'
;MFVAGYKIFNKALKRVQDDAQVRMRVGYPITGYGQESRNRAARQRIPNRIWHDEEGVEHVEVNFYIRGPHGAGKVFAEMFNDQADKQWKYTYLIVQIQAPSQAQLILESYLPSYNAAN
;
A
#
# COMPACT_ATOMS: atom_id res chain seq x y z
N MET A 1 -20.04 1.25 -6.69
CA MET A 1 -19.16 2.28 -6.11
C MET A 1 -18.21 1.59 -5.13
N PHE A 2 -17.02 1.19 -5.61
CA PHE A 2 -15.92 0.56 -4.84
C PHE A 2 -14.54 1.03 -5.36
N VAL A 3 -14.50 2.15 -6.10
CA VAL A 3 -13.44 2.44 -7.08
C VAL A 3 -12.14 2.91 -6.41
N ALA A 4 -12.21 3.65 -5.30
CA ALA A 4 -11.04 4.26 -4.68
C ALA A 4 -10.07 3.21 -4.11
N GLY A 5 -10.54 2.23 -3.34
CA GLY A 5 -9.68 1.18 -2.76
C GLY A 5 -8.90 0.37 -3.81
N TYR A 6 -9.54 -0.01 -4.93
CA TYR A 6 -8.85 -0.70 -6.02
C TYR A 6 -7.81 0.19 -6.73
N LYS A 7 -8.09 1.50 -6.86
CA LYS A 7 -7.15 2.46 -7.43
C LYS A 7 -5.88 2.55 -6.59
N ILE A 8 -6.02 2.67 -5.27
CA ILE A 8 -4.88 2.74 -4.34
C ILE A 8 -4.10 1.43 -4.32
N PHE A 9 -4.81 0.29 -4.27
CA PHE A 9 -4.19 -1.03 -4.37
C PHE A 9 -3.33 -1.17 -5.62
N ASN A 10 -3.87 -0.86 -6.80
CA ASN A 10 -3.12 -1.00 -8.05
C ASN A 10 -1.89 -0.09 -8.10
N LYS A 11 -2.02 1.15 -7.60
CA LYS A 11 -0.91 2.11 -7.55
C LYS A 11 0.20 1.63 -6.59
N ALA A 12 -0.18 1.21 -5.38
CA ALA A 12 0.73 0.63 -4.39
C ALA A 12 1.42 -0.65 -4.91
N LEU A 13 0.66 -1.58 -5.49
CA LEU A 13 1.23 -2.81 -6.05
C LEU A 13 2.23 -2.51 -7.16
N LYS A 14 1.93 -1.56 -8.06
CA LYS A 14 2.87 -1.17 -9.11
C LYS A 14 4.16 -0.59 -8.54
N ARG A 15 4.07 0.31 -7.56
CA ARG A 15 5.24 0.91 -6.89
C ARG A 15 6.10 -0.13 -6.18
N VAL A 16 5.48 -1.12 -5.53
CA VAL A 16 6.15 -2.27 -4.91
C VAL A 16 6.80 -3.17 -5.96
N GLN A 17 6.09 -3.43 -7.07
CA GLN A 17 6.61 -4.21 -8.20
C GLN A 17 7.80 -3.54 -8.86
N ASP A 18 7.95 -2.22 -8.83
CA ASP A 18 9.06 -1.49 -9.44
C ASP A 18 10.24 -1.27 -8.49
N ASP A 19 10.07 -1.55 -7.19
CA ASP A 19 11.10 -1.31 -6.20
C ASP A 19 12.21 -2.37 -6.22
N ALA A 20 13.46 -1.94 -6.40
CA ALA A 20 14.60 -2.84 -6.49
C ALA A 20 14.84 -3.61 -5.18
N GLN A 21 14.65 -2.98 -4.02
CA GLN A 21 14.87 -3.63 -2.73
C GLN A 21 13.82 -4.70 -2.42
N VAL A 22 12.57 -4.45 -2.83
CA VAL A 22 11.50 -5.45 -2.74
C VAL A 22 11.79 -6.60 -3.70
N ARG A 23 12.12 -6.33 -4.98
CA ARG A 23 12.42 -7.37 -5.98
C ARG A 23 13.55 -8.29 -5.54
N MET A 24 14.62 -7.74 -4.96
CA MET A 24 15.74 -8.56 -4.46
C MET A 24 15.31 -9.52 -3.35
N ARG A 25 14.35 -9.13 -2.50
CA ARG A 25 13.91 -9.93 -1.35
C ARG A 25 12.78 -10.91 -1.68
N VAL A 26 11.83 -10.50 -2.51
CA VAL A 26 10.59 -11.25 -2.82
C VAL A 26 10.70 -12.02 -4.14
N GLY A 27 11.59 -11.60 -5.05
CA GLY A 27 11.72 -12.13 -6.40
C GLY A 27 10.73 -11.48 -7.38
N TYR A 28 10.81 -11.88 -8.66
CA TYR A 28 9.92 -11.41 -9.74
C TYR A 28 9.40 -12.60 -10.55
N PRO A 29 8.11 -12.64 -10.96
CA PRO A 29 7.08 -11.60 -10.78
C PRO A 29 6.51 -11.54 -9.34
N ILE A 30 6.03 -10.35 -8.94
CA ILE A 30 5.35 -10.13 -7.66
C ILE A 30 3.85 -10.04 -7.90
N THR A 31 3.07 -10.83 -7.15
CA THR A 31 1.60 -10.82 -7.16
C THR A 31 1.06 -10.20 -5.87
N GLY A 32 -0.06 -9.48 -5.95
CA GLY A 32 -0.76 -8.90 -4.79
C GLY A 32 -2.16 -9.50 -4.59
N TYR A 33 -2.58 -9.72 -3.35
CA TYR A 33 -3.91 -10.24 -3.01
C TYR A 33 -4.41 -9.73 -1.65
N GLY A 34 -5.73 -9.65 -1.46
CA GLY A 34 -6.31 -8.96 -0.31
C GLY A 34 -6.20 -9.71 1.03
N GLN A 35 -6.43 -11.02 1.04
CA GLN A 35 -6.42 -11.83 2.26
C GLN A 35 -5.66 -13.14 2.08
N GLU A 36 -4.94 -13.57 3.12
CA GLU A 36 -4.46 -14.95 3.26
C GLU A 36 -5.64 -15.89 3.55
N SER A 37 -6.37 -16.25 2.50
CA SER A 37 -7.43 -17.25 2.56
C SER A 37 -7.18 -18.33 1.53
N ARG A 38 -7.71 -19.54 1.73
CA ARG A 38 -7.81 -20.55 0.65
C ARG A 38 -8.93 -20.22 -0.35
N ASN A 39 -9.89 -19.38 0.04
CA ASN A 39 -11.01 -18.97 -0.79
C ASN A 39 -10.59 -17.95 -1.86
N ARG A 40 -10.76 -18.31 -3.14
CA ARG A 40 -10.41 -17.47 -4.29
C ARG A 40 -11.17 -16.14 -4.30
N ALA A 41 -12.45 -16.12 -3.90
CA ALA A 41 -13.25 -14.90 -3.86
C ALA A 41 -12.78 -13.94 -2.76
N ALA A 42 -12.39 -14.47 -1.59
CA ALA A 42 -11.86 -13.65 -0.49
C ALA A 42 -10.52 -12.98 -0.86
N ARG A 43 -9.69 -13.64 -1.68
CA ARG A 43 -8.43 -13.06 -2.19
C ARG A 43 -8.65 -11.88 -3.14
N GLN A 44 -9.78 -11.82 -3.83
CA GLN A 44 -10.10 -10.75 -4.77
C GLN A 44 -10.54 -9.46 -4.07
N ARG A 45 -11.08 -9.55 -2.86
CA ARG A 45 -11.53 -8.38 -2.11
C ARG A 45 -10.33 -7.76 -1.37
N ILE A 46 -9.99 -6.52 -1.71
CA ILE A 46 -8.98 -5.75 -0.98
C ILE A 46 -9.65 -5.02 0.18
N PRO A 47 -9.33 -5.36 1.44
CA PRO A 47 -9.78 -4.59 2.60
C PRO A 47 -9.28 -3.15 2.46
N ASN A 48 -10.19 -2.19 2.62
CA ASN A 48 -9.88 -0.78 2.57
C ASN A 48 -10.66 -0.03 3.65
N ARG A 49 -10.09 1.10 4.08
CA ARG A 49 -10.74 2.07 4.97
C ARG A 49 -10.70 3.42 4.27
N ILE A 50 -11.85 4.06 4.16
CA ILE A 50 -12.00 5.39 3.56
C ILE A 50 -12.50 6.33 4.64
N TRP A 51 -11.84 7.47 4.82
CA TRP A 51 -12.20 8.50 5.80
C TRP A 51 -11.81 9.88 5.26
N HIS A 52 -12.38 10.94 5.85
CA HIS A 52 -12.03 12.31 5.51
C HIS A 52 -11.39 12.98 6.73
N ASP A 53 -10.38 13.80 6.51
CA ASP A 53 -9.73 14.57 7.58
C ASP A 53 -10.52 15.85 7.94
N GLU A 54 -9.98 16.67 8.85
CA GLU A 54 -10.60 17.93 9.29
C GLU A 54 -10.73 18.96 8.15
N GLU A 55 -9.89 18.87 7.12
CA GLU A 55 -9.90 19.72 5.93
C GLU A 55 -10.83 19.17 4.82
N GLY A 56 -11.45 18.01 5.04
CA GLY A 56 -12.32 17.35 4.08
C GLY A 56 -11.56 16.60 2.96
N VAL A 57 -10.27 16.35 3.13
CA VAL A 57 -9.44 15.56 2.21
C VAL A 57 -9.79 14.08 2.36
N GLU A 58 -10.01 13.37 1.24
CA GLU A 58 -10.29 11.94 1.26
C GLU A 58 -9.00 11.13 1.45
N HIS A 59 -8.97 10.30 2.48
CA HIS A 59 -7.92 9.34 2.77
C HIS A 59 -8.42 7.92 2.51
N VAL A 60 -7.54 7.11 1.93
CA VAL A 60 -7.79 5.70 1.64
C VAL A 60 -6.60 4.88 2.10
N GLU A 61 -6.87 3.99 3.05
CA GLU A 61 -5.94 2.99 3.55
C GLU A 61 -6.26 1.62 2.93
N VAL A 62 -5.25 0.93 2.44
CA VAL A 62 -5.34 -0.45 1.94
C VAL A 62 -4.23 -1.30 2.52
N ASN A 63 -4.61 -2.51 2.92
CA ASN A 63 -3.68 -3.51 3.44
C ASN A 63 -3.84 -4.79 2.63
N PHE A 64 -2.74 -5.28 2.04
CA PHE A 64 -2.75 -6.44 1.17
C PHE A 64 -1.46 -7.25 1.31
N TYR A 65 -1.45 -8.46 0.77
CA TYR A 65 -0.30 -9.35 0.79
C TYR A 65 0.35 -9.38 -0.58
N ILE A 66 1.66 -9.59 -0.59
CA ILE A 66 2.45 -9.82 -1.79
C ILE A 66 3.18 -11.16 -1.72
N ARG A 67 3.36 -11.79 -2.88
CA ARG A 67 4.13 -13.03 -3.02
C ARG A 67 4.91 -13.03 -4.32
N GLY A 68 6.15 -13.50 -4.25
CA GLY A 68 6.99 -13.80 -5.40
C GLY A 68 7.74 -15.12 -5.19
N PRO A 69 8.65 -15.47 -6.11
CA PRO A 69 9.38 -16.74 -6.08
C PRO A 69 10.25 -16.94 -4.84
N HIS A 70 10.78 -15.87 -4.25
CA HIS A 70 11.76 -15.96 -3.15
C HIS A 70 11.15 -15.66 -1.79
N GLY A 71 9.94 -15.09 -1.74
CA GLY A 71 9.38 -14.62 -0.49
C GLY A 71 7.94 -14.16 -0.56
N ALA A 72 7.46 -13.72 0.59
CA ALA A 72 6.14 -13.16 0.77
C ALA A 72 6.20 -12.03 1.81
N GLY A 73 5.20 -11.16 1.76
CA GLY A 73 5.10 -10.04 2.69
C GLY A 73 3.71 -9.42 2.71
N LYS A 74 3.58 -8.40 3.54
CA LYS A 74 2.38 -7.58 3.69
C LYS A 74 2.71 -6.13 3.39
N VAL A 75 1.81 -5.48 2.69
CA VAL A 75 1.92 -4.08 2.29
C VAL A 75 0.85 -3.29 3.01
N PHE A 76 1.28 -2.16 3.56
CA PHE A 76 0.44 -1.15 4.19
C PHE A 76 0.60 0.11 3.37
N ALA A 77 -0.51 0.62 2.83
CA ALA A 77 -0.50 1.81 2.01
C ALA A 77 -1.64 2.73 2.41
N GLU A 78 -1.31 3.98 2.65
CA GLU A 78 -2.28 5.04 2.80
C GLU A 78 -1.99 6.13 1.79
N MET A 79 -3.05 6.60 1.14
CA MET A 79 -2.98 7.71 0.22
C MET A 79 -4.10 8.71 0.52
N PHE A 80 -3.82 9.98 0.28
CA PHE A 80 -4.79 11.05 0.31
C PHE A 80 -4.96 11.66 -1.08
N ASN A 81 -6.16 12.15 -1.36
CA ASN A 81 -6.45 12.85 -2.61
C ASN A 81 -6.15 14.34 -2.44
N ASP A 82 -4.99 14.77 -2.91
CA ASP A 82 -4.59 16.17 -2.83
C ASP A 82 -5.56 17.03 -3.67
N GLN A 83 -6.24 17.96 -3.00
CA GLN A 83 -7.29 18.77 -3.61
C GLN A 83 -6.72 19.83 -4.58
N ALA A 84 -5.44 20.20 -4.45
CA ALA A 84 -4.80 21.22 -5.29
C ALA A 84 -4.44 20.67 -6.67
N ASP A 85 -3.87 19.46 -6.74
CA ASP A 85 -3.46 18.83 -8.00
C ASP A 85 -4.37 17.67 -8.45
N LYS A 86 -5.37 17.31 -7.63
CA LYS A 86 -6.32 16.21 -7.84
C LYS A 86 -5.62 14.86 -8.01
N GLN A 87 -4.44 14.70 -7.40
CA GLN A 87 -3.66 13.47 -7.45
C GLN A 87 -3.66 12.75 -6.11
N TRP A 88 -3.64 11.41 -6.20
CA TRP A 88 -3.43 10.57 -5.04
C TRP A 88 -1.95 10.56 -4.67
N LYS A 89 -1.63 11.03 -3.47
CA LYS A 89 -0.27 11.06 -2.90
C LYS A 89 -0.17 10.08 -1.73
N TYR A 90 1.00 9.53 -1.50
CA TYR A 90 1.22 8.61 -0.38
C TYR A 90 1.37 9.38 0.92
N THR A 91 0.57 9.02 1.93
CA THR A 91 0.92 9.29 3.33
C THR A 91 2.06 8.34 3.72
N TYR A 92 1.91 7.05 3.40
CA TYR A 92 2.97 6.07 3.52
C TYR A 92 2.77 4.89 2.57
N LEU A 93 3.87 4.21 2.26
CA LEU A 93 3.90 2.89 1.64
C LEU A 93 4.96 2.04 2.33
N ILE A 94 4.52 1.06 3.11
CA ILE A 94 5.38 0.20 3.92
C ILE A 94 5.21 -1.25 3.45
N VAL A 95 6.34 -1.92 3.22
CA VAL A 95 6.40 -3.34 2.87
C VAL A 95 7.07 -4.10 4.00
N GLN A 96 6.32 -4.97 4.67
CA GLN A 96 6.85 -5.93 5.64
C GLN A 96 7.08 -7.27 4.95
N ILE A 97 8.35 -7.61 4.74
CA ILE A 97 8.77 -8.94 4.29
C ILE A 97 8.62 -9.90 5.45
N GLN A 98 7.93 -11.01 5.22
CA GLN A 98 7.67 -12.05 6.23
C GLN A 98 8.52 -13.30 6.00
N ALA A 99 8.87 -13.58 4.73
CA ALA A 99 9.73 -14.69 4.35
C ALA A 99 10.66 -14.27 3.18
N PRO A 100 11.91 -14.77 3.11
CA PRO A 100 12.50 -15.80 3.98
C PRO A 100 13.08 -15.24 5.30
N SER A 101 13.31 -13.94 5.38
CA SER A 101 13.70 -13.24 6.62
C SER A 101 12.82 -12.01 6.81
N GLN A 102 12.53 -11.67 8.07
CA GLN A 102 11.72 -10.51 8.39
C GLN A 102 12.48 -9.22 8.09
N ALA A 103 11.86 -8.31 7.35
CA ALA A 103 12.41 -6.98 7.08
C ALA A 103 11.26 -6.00 6.85
N GLN A 104 11.46 -4.73 7.18
CA GLN A 104 10.52 -3.67 6.87
C GLN A 104 11.20 -2.66 5.94
N LEU A 105 10.52 -2.35 4.83
CA LEU A 105 10.95 -1.34 3.86
C LEU A 105 9.91 -0.23 3.83
N ILE A 106 10.35 1.01 3.99
CA ILE A 106 9.50 2.19 3.81
C ILE A 106 9.83 2.73 2.43
N LEU A 107 8.88 2.59 1.50
CA LEU A 107 9.07 3.02 0.11
C LEU A 107 8.66 4.46 -0.11
N GLU A 108 7.64 4.90 0.62
CA GLU A 108 7.12 6.27 0.60
C GLU A 108 6.75 6.64 2.03
N SER A 109 7.02 7.87 2.42
CA SER A 109 6.59 8.44 3.70
C SER A 109 6.48 9.95 3.53
N TYR A 110 5.28 10.47 3.76
CA TYR A 110 5.04 11.89 3.89
C TYR A 110 4.90 12.20 5.37
N LEU A 111 5.92 12.86 5.93
CA LEU A 111 5.78 13.57 7.19
C LEU A 111 5.27 14.96 6.82
N PRO A 112 3.99 15.31 7.04
CA PRO A 112 3.61 16.71 6.99
C PRO A 112 4.53 17.41 7.99
N SER A 113 5.26 18.43 7.53
CA SER A 113 6.01 19.30 8.42
C SER A 113 5.02 19.84 9.43
N TYR A 114 5.00 19.28 10.64
CA TYR A 114 4.37 19.91 11.77
C TYR A 114 5.13 21.22 11.95
N ASN A 115 4.59 22.30 11.38
CA ASN A 115 4.84 23.63 11.90
C ASN A 115 4.28 23.61 13.32
N ALA A 116 5.08 23.11 14.26
CA ALA A 116 4.93 23.41 15.67
C ALA A 116 5.21 24.91 15.77
N ALA A 117 4.17 25.70 15.51
CA ALA A 117 4.13 27.08 15.93
C ALA A 117 4.22 27.07 17.47
N ASN A 118 5.35 27.50 17.98
CA ASN A 118 5.52 28.11 19.30
C ASN A 118 6.58 29.19 19.17
#